data_AF-A0A2D4EWH0-F1
#
_entry.id   AF-A0A2D4EWH0-F1
#
_cell.length_a   1.000
_cell.length_b   1.000
_cell.length_c   1.000
_cell.angle_alpha   90.00
_cell.angle_beta   90.00
_cell.angle_gamma   90.00
#
_symmetry.space_group_name_H-M   'P 1'
#
loop_
_entity.id
_entity.type
_entity.pdbx_description
1 polymer ?
#
loop_
_entity_poly.entity_id
_entity_poly.type
_entity_poly.pdbx_seq_one_letter_code
_entity_poly.pdbx_strand_id
1 'polypeptide(L)'
;VLLQARISESWKEAHITLIPKEGADLNQVKNYRLISLLNTDYKIFMSVMTERMKLILDERIHPDQNGFLPMRQIKNNTRTIIDILESYETHPGSQVALVFLDAQKAFD
;
A
#
# COMPACT_ATOMS: atom_id res chain seq x y z
N VAL A 1 -11.32 18.21 22.39
CA VAL A 1 -11.80 17.00 21.68
C VAL A 1 -10.63 16.05 21.40
N LEU A 2 -9.71 16.34 20.47
CA LEU A 2 -8.57 15.45 20.17
C LEU A 2 -7.57 15.27 21.32
N LEU A 3 -7.27 16.31 22.11
CA LEU A 3 -6.40 16.23 23.29
C LEU A 3 -6.95 15.38 24.44
N GLN A 4 -8.25 15.04 24.39
CA GLN A 4 -8.92 14.16 25.36
C GLN A 4 -9.11 12.74 24.81
N ALA A 5 -8.46 12.40 23.68
CA ALA A 5 -8.63 11.14 22.94
C ALA A 5 -10.10 10.86 22.56
N ARG A 6 -10.92 11.91 22.37
CA ARG A 6 -12.31 11.79 21.91
C ARG A 6 -12.37 12.17 20.44
N ILE A 7 -13.04 11.34 19.64
CA ILE A 7 -13.38 11.62 18.24
C ILE A 7 -14.89 11.85 18.11
N SER A 8 -15.30 12.57 17.06
CA SER A 8 -16.72 12.72 16.73
C SER A 8 -17.33 11.36 16.35
N GLU A 9 -18.60 11.11 16.65
CA GLU A 9 -19.30 9.90 16.18
C GLU A 9 -19.32 9.83 14.65
N SER A 10 -19.44 10.97 13.96
CA SER A 10 -19.38 11.03 12.49
C SER A 10 -18.05 10.54 11.89
N TRP A 11 -16.97 10.45 12.68
CA TRP A 11 -15.69 9.89 12.21
C TRP A 11 -15.70 8.36 12.19
N LYS A 12 -16.67 7.72 12.87
CA LYS A 12 -16.83 6.27 12.93
C LYS A 12 -17.76 5.74 11.85
N GLU A 13 -18.38 6.62 11.08
CA GLU A 13 -19.29 6.28 9.99
C GLU A 13 -18.55 6.18 8.66
N ALA A 14 -19.00 5.26 7.80
CA ALA A 14 -18.50 5.09 6.45
C ALA A 14 -19.65 4.79 5.48
N HIS A 15 -19.68 5.48 4.35
CA HIS A 15 -20.57 5.12 3.25
C HIS A 15 -19.82 4.21 2.28
N ILE A 16 -20.24 2.95 2.18
CA ILE A 16 -19.58 1.96 1.34
C ILE A 16 -20.20 1.98 -0.06
N THR A 17 -19.36 2.06 -1.09
CA THR A 17 -19.76 1.94 -2.50
C THR A 17 -18.90 0.91 -3.23
N LEU A 18 -19.42 0.35 -4.32
CA LEU A 18 -18.75 -0.64 -5.15
C LEU A 18 -18.24 -0.02 -6.44
N ILE A 19 -16.96 -0.23 -6.76
CA ILE A 19 -16.36 0.18 -8.02
C ILE A 19 -15.94 -1.08 -8.80
N PRO A 20 -16.44 -1.30 -10.03
CA PRO A 20 -16.02 -2.44 -10.83
C PRO A 20 -14.54 -2.36 -11.21
N LYS A 21 -13.85 -3.50 -11.25
CA LYS A 21 -12.53 -3.62 -11.85
C LYS A 21 -12.66 -3.42 -13.36
N GLU A 22 -11.75 -2.63 -13.92
CA GLU A 22 -11.73 -2.33 -15.37
C GLU A 22 -11.60 -3.62 -16.18
N GLY A 23 -12.43 -3.76 -17.22
CA GLY A 23 -12.44 -4.92 -18.11
C GLY A 23 -12.92 -6.24 -17.50
N ALA A 24 -13.44 -6.24 -16.27
CA ALA A 24 -13.84 -7.45 -15.57
C ALA A 24 -15.34 -7.81 -15.77
N ASP A 25 -15.67 -9.09 -15.67
CA ASP A 25 -17.07 -9.57 -15.70
C ASP A 25 -17.85 -9.05 -14.49
N LEU A 26 -18.87 -8.25 -14.76
CA LEU A 26 -19.71 -7.59 -13.75
C LEU A 26 -20.67 -8.56 -13.04
N ASN A 27 -20.84 -9.78 -13.52
CA ASN A 27 -21.65 -10.79 -12.84
C ASN A 27 -20.92 -11.46 -11.67
N GLN A 28 -19.62 -11.17 -11.49
CA GLN A 28 -18.79 -11.77 -10.45
C GLN A 28 -18.54 -10.76 -9.32
N VAL A 29 -19.04 -11.04 -8.11
CA VAL A 29 -18.90 -10.13 -6.94
C VAL A 29 -17.44 -9.80 -6.61
N LYS A 30 -16.50 -10.74 -6.78
CA LYS A 30 -15.05 -10.54 -6.58
C LYS A 30 -14.41 -9.48 -7.50
N ASN A 31 -15.13 -9.08 -8.55
CA ASN A 31 -14.69 -8.08 -9.51
C ASN A 31 -15.06 -6.66 -9.11
N TYR A 32 -15.74 -6.47 -7.97
CA TYR A 32 -15.98 -5.17 -7.39
C TYR A 32 -14.95 -4.88 -6.29
N ARG A 33 -14.48 -3.63 -6.25
CA ARG A 33 -13.69 -3.07 -5.14
C ARG A 33 -14.64 -2.33 -4.22
N LEU A 34 -14.64 -2.68 -2.93
CA LEU A 34 -15.36 -1.89 -1.93
C LEU A 34 -14.55 -0.62 -1.64
N ILE A 35 -15.21 0.52 -1.62
CA ILE A 35 -14.61 1.81 -1.24
C ILE A 35 -15.41 2.41 -0.10
N SER A 36 -14.74 2.65 1.02
CA SER A 36 -15.30 3.35 2.19
C SER A 36 -15.12 4.85 2.03
N LEU A 37 -16.22 5.57 1.85
CA LEU A 37 -16.25 7.03 1.87
C LEU A 37 -16.32 7.52 3.31
N LEU A 38 -15.16 7.89 3.85
CA LEU A 38 -14.99 8.38 5.21
C LEU A 38 -15.21 9.90 5.31
N ASN A 39 -15.56 10.36 6.50
CA ASN A 39 -15.72 11.76 6.86
C ASN A 39 -14.47 12.61 6.49
N THR A 40 -14.70 13.83 6.01
CA THR A 40 -13.62 14.74 5.55
C THR A 40 -12.74 15.22 6.70
N ASP A 41 -13.31 15.55 7.86
CA ASP A 41 -12.53 16.01 9.01
C ASP A 41 -11.60 14.91 9.52
N TYR A 42 -12.10 13.66 9.53
CA TYR A 42 -11.27 12.48 9.79
C TYR A 42 -10.09 12.40 8.81
N LYS A 43 -10.34 12.56 7.50
CA LYS A 43 -9.29 12.53 6.47
C LYS A 43 -8.26 13.65 6.67
N ILE A 44 -8.69 14.86 7.00
CA ILE A 44 -7.78 15.99 7.30
C ILE A 44 -6.86 15.63 8.46
N PHE A 45 -7.42 15.11 9.56
CA PHE A 45 -6.64 14.68 10.70
C PHE A 45 -5.66 13.56 10.35
N MET A 46 -6.10 12.54 9.61
CA MET A 46 -5.23 11.44 9.16
C MET A 46 -4.12 11.91 8.24
N SER A 47 -4.35 12.93 7.39
CA SER A 47 -3.30 13.54 6.57
C SER A 47 -2.23 14.19 7.44
N VAL A 48 -2.63 14.95 8.48
CA VAL A 48 -1.67 15.55 9.44
C VAL A 48 -0.86 14.47 10.16
N MET A 49 -1.50 13.39 10.61
CA MET A 49 -0.82 12.26 11.24
C MET A 49 0.15 11.58 10.27
N THR A 50 -0.26 11.38 9.02
CA THR A 50 0.56 10.76 7.98
C THR A 50 1.84 11.59 7.73
N GLU A 51 1.74 12.90 7.58
CA GLU A 51 2.93 13.76 7.40
C GLU A 51 3.89 13.69 8.58
N ARG A 52 3.37 13.62 9.82
CA ARG A 52 4.21 13.46 11.01
C ARG A 52 4.92 12.10 11.04
N MET A 53 4.21 11.03 10.68
CA MET A 53 4.77 9.68 10.67
C MET A 53 5.85 9.50 9.60
N LYS A 54 5.70 10.14 8.42
CA LYS A 54 6.71 10.08 7.34
C LYS A 54 8.12 10.40 7.81
N LEU A 55 8.27 11.29 8.79
CA LEU A 55 9.57 11.72 9.34
C LEU A 55 10.37 10.58 9.99
N ILE A 56 9.70 9.53 10.46
CA ILE A 56 10.34 8.43 11.20
C ILE A 56 10.23 7.09 10.47
N LEU A 57 9.29 6.96 9.52
CA LEU A 57 9.01 5.69 8.87
C LEU A 57 10.18 5.20 8.00
N ASP A 58 10.93 6.11 7.39
CA ASP A 58 12.06 5.74 6.54
C ASP A 58 13.18 5.04 7.32
N GLU A 59 13.45 5.49 8.56
CA GLU A 59 14.44 4.89 9.46
C GLU A 59 13.98 3.55 10.05
N ARG A 60 12.67 3.28 10.06
CA ARG A 60 12.09 2.11 10.74
C ARG A 60 11.70 0.99 9.77
N ILE A 61 11.46 1.31 8.51
CA ILE A 61 11.03 0.34 7.50
C ILE A 61 12.22 -0.09 6.64
N HIS A 62 12.32 -1.41 6.45
CA HIS A 62 13.37 -2.05 5.66
C HIS A 62 13.55 -1.37 4.28
N PRO A 63 14.78 -1.14 3.80
CA PRO A 63 15.03 -0.43 2.53
C PRO A 63 14.31 -1.01 1.30
N ASP A 64 14.14 -2.34 1.26
CA ASP A 64 13.50 -3.03 0.13
C ASP A 64 11.98 -2.78 0.05
N GLN A 65 11.35 -2.29 1.11
CA GLN A 65 9.94 -1.89 1.09
C GLN A 65 9.81 -0.53 0.42
N ASN A 66 9.49 -0.50 -0.87
CA ASN A 66 9.38 0.74 -1.64
C ASN A 66 7.96 1.34 -1.66
N GLY A 67 6.93 0.57 -1.29
CA GLY A 67 5.54 1.03 -1.35
C GLY A 67 5.20 2.08 -0.30
N PHE A 68 4.46 3.13 -0.71
CA PHE A 68 3.85 4.16 0.16
C PHE A 68 4.83 4.97 1.04
N LEU A 69 6.13 4.96 0.74
CA LEU A 69 7.13 5.71 1.48
C LEU A 69 7.72 6.86 0.65
N PRO A 70 8.04 7.99 1.29
CA PRO A 70 8.63 9.14 0.60
C PRO A 70 9.98 8.75 0.00
N MET A 71 10.30 9.32 -1.17
CA MET A 71 11.57 9.12 -1.90
C MET A 71 11.87 7.68 -2.36
N ARG A 72 10.99 6.72 -2.07
CA ARG A 72 11.08 5.34 -2.58
C ARG A 72 10.22 5.19 -3.82
N GLN A 73 10.76 4.56 -4.86
CA GLN A 73 10.12 4.48 -6.17
C GLN A 73 10.02 3.05 -6.65
N ILE A 74 8.93 2.71 -7.36
CA ILE A 74 8.71 1.36 -7.89
C ILE A 74 9.84 0.89 -8.82
N LYS A 75 10.49 1.83 -9.52
CA LYS A 75 11.65 1.55 -10.38
C LYS A 75 12.82 0.92 -9.63
N ASN A 76 12.95 1.18 -8.33
CA ASN A 76 13.98 0.59 -7.49
C ASN A 76 13.79 -0.93 -7.42
N ASN A 77 12.55 -1.40 -7.21
CA ASN A 77 12.23 -2.83 -7.22
C ASN A 77 12.61 -3.48 -8.56
N THR A 78 12.29 -2.83 -9.68
CA THR A 78 12.66 -3.32 -11.01
C THR A 78 14.17 -3.40 -11.17
N ARG A 79 14.91 -2.36 -10.73
CA ARG A 79 16.37 -2.39 -10.82
C ARG A 79 16.98 -3.49 -9.95
N THR A 80 16.49 -3.68 -8.71
CA THR A 80 16.94 -4.78 -7.84
C THR A 80 16.76 -6.14 -8.50
N ILE A 81 15.63 -6.40 -9.16
CA ILE A 81 15.42 -7.67 -9.87
C ILE A 81 16.43 -7.83 -11.01
N ILE A 82 16.67 -6.77 -11.79
CA ILE A 82 17.64 -6.77 -12.88
C ILE A 82 19.06 -7.02 -12.34
N ASP A 83 19.46 -6.35 -11.26
CA ASP A 83 20.77 -6.54 -10.60
C ASP A 83 20.97 -8.00 -10.17
N ILE A 84 19.94 -8.64 -9.62
CA ILE A 84 19.98 -10.06 -9.23
C ILE A 84 20.19 -10.96 -10.45
N LEU A 85 19.52 -10.68 -11.58
CA LEU A 85 19.65 -11.46 -12.81
C LEU A 85 21.05 -11.26 -13.45
N GLU A 86 21.52 -10.02 -13.58
CA GLU A 86 22.87 -9.69 -14.09
C GLU A 86 23.97 -10.33 -13.22
N SER A 87 23.81 -10.31 -11.89
CA SER A 87 24.73 -10.94 -10.94
C SER A 87 24.77 -12.46 -11.10
N TYR A 88 23.62 -13.09 -11.36
CA TYR A 88 23.54 -14.52 -11.62
C TYR A 88 24.21 -14.93 -12.94
N GLU A 89 23.99 -14.16 -14.01
CA GLU A 89 24.63 -14.41 -15.32
C GLU A 89 26.16 -14.36 -15.26
N THR A 90 26.69 -13.47 -14.43
CA THR A 90 28.14 -13.27 -14.25
C THR A 90 28.80 -14.29 -13.30
N HIS A 91 28.02 -14.94 -12.43
CA HIS A 91 28.51 -15.91 -11.44
C HIS A 91 27.70 -17.22 -11.48
N PRO A 92 27.80 -17.99 -12.57
CA PRO A 92 27.08 -19.25 -12.70
C PRO A 92 27.57 -20.26 -11.65
N GLY A 93 26.64 -20.83 -10.87
CA GLY A 93 26.96 -21.83 -9.86
C GLY A 93 25.93 -21.98 -8.73
N SER A 94 25.09 -20.98 -8.51
CA SER A 94 24.01 -20.98 -7.51
C SER A 94 22.65 -21.17 -8.14
N GLN A 95 21.72 -21.88 -7.51
CA GLN A 95 20.33 -21.91 -8.00
C GLN A 95 19.60 -20.64 -7.56
N VAL A 96 18.87 -20.01 -8.48
CA VAL A 96 18.04 -18.81 -8.20
C VAL A 96 16.58 -19.13 -8.49
N ALA A 97 15.68 -18.66 -7.62
CA ALA A 97 14.24 -18.70 -7.82
C ALA A 97 13.64 -17.31 -7.54
N LEU A 98 12.74 -16.87 -8.42
CA LEU A 98 11.92 -15.67 -8.22
C LEU A 98 10.50 -16.10 -7.83
N VAL A 99 10.01 -15.60 -6.70
CA VAL A 99 8.68 -15.92 -6.19
C VAL A 99 7.85 -14.64 -6.17
N PHE A 100 6.73 -14.65 -6.89
CA PHE A 100 5.77 -13.55 -6.93
C PHE A 100 4.63 -13.85 -5.95
N LEU A 101 4.49 -13.01 -4.94
CA LEU A 101 3.47 -13.13 -3.90
C LEU A 101 2.51 -11.94 -4.01
N ASP A 102 1.22 -12.22 -3.83
CA ASP A 102 0.19 -11.20 -3.72
C ASP A 102 -0.75 -11.53 -2.55
N ALA A 103 -1.23 -10.49 -1.87
CA ALA A 103 -2.15 -10.63 -0.75
C ALA A 103 -3.58 -10.40 -1.24
N GLN A 104 -4.38 -11.47 -1.23
CA GLN A 104 -5.80 -11.33 -1.55
C GLN A 104 -6.49 -10.45 -0.51
N LYS A 105 -7.14 -9.38 -0.98
CA LYS A 105 -7.92 -8.45 -0.14
C LYS A 105 -7.10 -7.78 0.98
N ALA A 106 -5.91 -7.29 0.66
CA ALA A 106 -4.98 -6.68 1.63
C ALA A 106 -5.53 -5.48 2.43
N PHE A 107 -6.63 -4.85 1.98
CA PHE A 107 -7.25 -3.68 2.62
C PHE A 107 -8.71 -3.94 3.05
N ASP A 108 -9.27 -5.12 2.78
CA ASP A 108 -10.62 -5.48 3.23
C ASP A 108 -10.59 -5.98 4.69
#